data_AF-A0A820NLC8-F1
#
_entry.id   AF-A0A820NLC8-F1
#
_cell.length_a   1.000
_cell.length_b   1.000
_cell.length_c   1.000
_cell.angle_alpha   90.00
_cell.angle_beta   90.00
_cell.angle_gamma   90.00
#
_symmetry.space_group_name_H-M   'P 1'
#
loop_
_entity.id
_entity.type
_entity.pdbx_description
1 polymer ?
#
loop_
_entity_poly.entity_id
_entity_poly.type
_entity_poly.pdbx_seq_one_letter_code
_entity_poly.pdbx_strand_id
1 'polypeptide(L)'
;MSGNVLTSIASAVENSFVVLMAINESYYQSRYCRLEAEYSVERNKVSVPMLMQTGYKPLGWLGIINGSKLHIDFSLLPFDEAFNLLLREIEAVRISLGADPNVRNIAMPVNNQVITTMNNSLFHSQNVHEWSAYDVIEWLNREKLEMFENALRNFTGATLWQLYKIKFDSATDFYRIIESLLPSTMPLRVFYNLTFISALETLFSSSTQTMHR
;
A
#
# COMPACT_ATOMS: atom_id res chain seq x y z
N MET A 1 0.52 -20.84 16.81
CA MET A 1 1.83 -20.67 16.14
C MET A 1 2.42 -19.34 16.57
N SER A 2 3.24 -19.33 17.62
CA SER A 2 3.92 -18.12 18.12
C SER A 2 5.22 -17.90 17.32
N GLY A 3 5.10 -17.34 16.11
CA GLY A 3 6.27 -16.93 15.34
C GLY A 3 7.00 -15.79 16.05
N ASN A 4 8.27 -15.98 16.36
CA ASN A 4 9.12 -14.91 16.89
C ASN A 4 9.25 -13.82 15.81
N VAL A 5 8.96 -12.57 16.14
CA VAL A 5 9.02 -11.40 15.23
C VAL A 5 10.36 -11.34 14.49
N LEU A 6 11.45 -11.68 15.17
CA LEU A 6 12.79 -11.71 14.57
C LEU A 6 12.93 -12.76 13.47
N THR A 7 12.31 -13.93 13.64
CA THR A 7 12.30 -15.00 12.63
C THR A 7 11.45 -14.58 11.43
N SER A 8 10.34 -13.87 11.66
CA SER A 8 9.52 -13.33 10.58
C SER A 8 10.26 -12.27 9.77
N ILE A 9 10.97 -11.34 10.43
CA ILE A 9 11.81 -10.34 9.75
C ILE A 9 12.91 -11.02 8.93
N ALA A 10 13.63 -11.98 9.53
CA ALA A 10 14.69 -12.69 8.84
C ALA A 10 14.18 -13.40 7.58
N SER A 11 13.07 -14.12 7.71
CA SER A 11 12.42 -14.82 6.59
C SER A 11 11.94 -13.84 5.50
N ALA A 12 11.35 -12.70 5.88
CA ALA A 12 10.88 -11.69 4.94
C ALA A 12 12.05 -11.11 4.13
N VAL A 13 13.16 -10.74 4.79
CA VAL A 13 14.34 -10.19 4.13
C VAL A 13 15.00 -11.23 3.23
N GLU A 14 15.20 -12.47 3.71
CA GLU A 14 15.85 -13.54 2.95
C GLU A 14 15.08 -13.91 1.67
N ASN A 15 13.76 -13.95 1.75
CA ASN A 15 12.90 -14.30 0.61
C ASN A 15 12.51 -13.08 -0.24
N SER A 16 12.85 -11.87 0.18
CA SER A 16 12.57 -10.67 -0.60
C SER A 16 13.41 -10.59 -1.87
N PHE A 17 12.78 -10.10 -2.93
CA PHE A 17 13.44 -9.68 -4.16
C PHE A 17 14.16 -8.34 -3.97
N VAL A 18 13.50 -7.39 -3.32
CA VAL A 18 13.99 -6.05 -3.00
C VAL A 18 13.45 -5.62 -1.65
N VAL A 19 14.22 -4.84 -0.89
CA VAL A 19 13.80 -4.26 0.41
C VAL A 19 13.49 -2.78 0.23
N LEU A 20 12.25 -2.38 0.47
CA LEU A 20 11.83 -0.98 0.39
C LEU A 20 12.03 -0.30 1.75
N MET A 21 12.85 0.74 1.81
CA MET A 21 13.12 1.46 3.06
C MET A 21 12.37 2.79 3.07
N ALA A 22 11.26 2.86 3.82
CA ALA A 22 10.46 4.05 4.01
C ALA A 22 11.12 5.01 5.02
N ILE A 23 12.08 5.79 4.57
CA ILE A 23 12.93 6.66 5.39
C ILE A 23 12.14 7.87 5.92
N ASN A 24 12.00 7.94 7.24
CA ASN A 24 11.52 9.09 8.00
C ASN A 24 12.03 8.99 9.46
N GLU A 25 11.65 9.93 10.32
CA GLU A 25 12.08 9.94 11.72
C GLU A 25 11.61 8.70 12.50
N SER A 26 10.38 8.25 12.32
CA SER A 26 9.85 7.07 12.99
C SER A 26 10.56 5.78 12.58
N TYR A 27 10.92 5.66 11.29
CA TYR A 27 11.74 4.57 10.77
C TYR A 27 13.11 4.55 11.45
N TYR A 28 13.74 5.72 11.61
CA TYR A 28 15.04 5.84 12.28
C TYR A 28 15.01 5.44 13.76
N GLN A 29 13.89 5.71 14.45
CA GLN A 29 13.72 5.39 15.87
C GLN A 29 13.29 3.93 16.12
N SER A 30 12.73 3.25 15.11
CA SER A 30 12.24 1.88 15.24
C SER A 30 13.38 0.85 15.25
N ARG A 31 13.50 0.13 16.38
CA ARG A 31 14.46 -0.98 16.51
C ARG A 31 14.22 -2.08 15.47
N TYR A 32 12.97 -2.37 15.13
CA TYR A 32 12.65 -3.41 14.14
C TYR A 32 13.03 -2.99 12.73
N CYS A 33 12.77 -1.72 12.35
CA CYS A 33 13.18 -1.19 11.05
C CYS A 33 14.71 -1.15 10.92
N ARG A 34 15.41 -0.80 12.01
CA ARG A 34 16.87 -0.87 12.06
C ARG A 34 17.39 -2.30 11.84
N LEU A 35 16.80 -3.28 12.54
CA LEU A 35 17.18 -4.68 12.37
C LEU A 35 16.93 -5.18 10.94
N GLU A 36 15.78 -4.84 10.35
CA GLU A 36 15.47 -5.18 8.97
C GLU A 36 16.46 -4.57 7.98
N ALA A 37 16.79 -3.29 8.15
CA ALA A 37 17.75 -2.58 7.31
C ALA A 37 19.16 -3.16 7.44
N GLU A 38 19.66 -3.36 8.66
CA GLU A 38 20.98 -3.96 8.91
C GLU A 38 21.05 -5.38 8.33
N TYR A 39 20.02 -6.19 8.56
CA TYR A 39 19.98 -7.56 8.05
C TYR A 39 19.90 -7.62 6.52
N SER A 40 19.21 -6.67 5.88
CA SER A 40 19.18 -6.56 4.42
C SER A 40 20.58 -6.31 3.84
N VAL A 41 21.39 -5.50 4.52
CA VAL A 41 22.79 -5.23 4.14
C VAL A 41 23.65 -6.47 4.34
N GLU A 42 23.54 -7.14 5.49
CA GLU A 42 24.26 -8.38 5.78
C GLU A 42 23.98 -9.48 4.74
N ARG A 43 22.74 -9.57 4.27
CA ARG A 43 22.30 -10.54 3.25
C ARG A 43 22.54 -10.08 1.81
N ASN A 44 23.22 -8.95 1.61
CA ASN A 44 23.48 -8.34 0.30
C ASN A 44 22.20 -8.15 -0.54
N LYS A 45 21.09 -7.83 0.13
CA LYS A 45 19.82 -7.55 -0.53
C LYS A 45 19.84 -6.16 -1.13
N VAL A 46 19.28 -6.03 -2.34
CA VAL A 46 19.10 -4.72 -2.95
C VAL A 46 18.01 -3.99 -2.18
N SER A 47 18.32 -2.77 -1.75
CA SER A 47 17.40 -1.91 -1.01
C SER A 47 17.14 -0.60 -1.73
N VAL A 48 15.86 -0.21 -1.82
CA VAL A 48 15.41 1.03 -2.46
C VAL A 48 14.94 2.00 -1.38
N PRO A 49 15.69 3.07 -1.10
CA PRO A 49 15.31 4.09 -0.14
C PRO A 49 14.23 5.03 -0.70
N MET A 50 13.18 5.24 0.09
CA MET A 50 12.07 6.15 -0.21
C MET A 50 11.98 7.19 0.90
N LEU A 51 12.12 8.47 0.57
CA LEU A 51 11.98 9.55 1.55
C LEU A 51 10.49 9.83 1.77
N MET A 52 10.02 9.63 3.00
CA MET A 52 8.60 9.75 3.37
C MET A 52 8.33 11.00 4.22
N GLN A 53 9.33 11.87 4.40
CA GLN A 53 9.23 13.08 5.21
C GLN A 53 10.03 14.22 4.59
N THR A 54 9.36 15.36 4.37
CA THR A 54 9.94 16.53 3.72
C THR A 54 11.11 17.08 4.51
N GLY A 55 12.25 17.29 3.83
CA GLY A 55 13.47 17.84 4.43
C GLY A 55 14.17 16.90 5.41
N TYR A 56 13.72 15.65 5.54
CA TYR A 56 14.40 14.66 6.36
C TYR A 56 15.73 14.26 5.74
N LYS A 57 16.78 14.21 6.54
CA LYS A 57 18.11 13.76 6.11
C LYS A 57 18.51 12.55 6.95
N PRO A 58 18.72 11.37 6.35
CA PRO A 58 19.19 10.21 7.09
C PRO A 58 20.58 10.47 7.66
N LEU A 59 20.71 10.34 8.98
CA LEU A 59 21.97 10.49 9.72
C LEU A 59 22.31 9.17 10.45
N GLY A 60 23.50 9.10 11.04
CA GLY A 60 23.92 7.96 11.86
C GLY A 60 23.86 6.62 11.10
N TRP A 61 23.25 5.60 11.73
CA TRP A 61 23.16 4.26 11.17
C TRP A 61 22.43 4.24 9.81
N LEU A 62 21.36 5.03 9.67
CA LEU A 62 20.57 5.08 8.45
C LEU A 62 21.30 5.84 7.34
N GLY A 63 22.07 6.88 7.71
CA GLY A 63 22.97 7.55 6.77
C GLY A 63 24.06 6.63 6.22
N ILE A 64 24.62 5.74 7.06
CA ILE A 64 25.62 4.74 6.65
C ILE A 64 25.02 3.71 5.69
N ILE A 65 23.84 3.16 6.01
CA ILE A 65 23.16 2.16 5.16
C ILE A 65 22.70 2.77 3.84
N ASN A 66 22.23 4.02 3.87
CA ASN A 66 21.77 4.72 2.67
C ASN A 66 22.94 5.16 1.77
N GLY A 67 24.09 5.54 2.34
CA GLY A 67 25.27 5.94 1.59
C GLY A 67 24.98 7.03 0.56
N SER A 68 25.49 6.87 -0.66
CA SER A 68 25.23 7.72 -1.83
C SER A 68 24.07 7.24 -2.71
N LYS A 69 23.22 6.34 -2.21
CA LYS A 69 22.08 5.82 -2.99
C LYS A 69 21.10 6.94 -3.30
N LEU A 70 20.62 6.95 -4.55
CA LEU A 70 19.51 7.79 -4.96
C LEU A 70 18.25 7.33 -4.22
N HIS A 71 17.51 8.27 -3.67
CA HIS A 71 16.25 8.02 -2.99
C HIS A 71 15.11 8.66 -3.76
N ILE A 72 13.95 8.02 -3.71
CA ILE A 72 12.73 8.54 -4.31
C ILE A 72 12.01 9.36 -3.25
N ASP A 73 11.73 10.62 -3.54
CA ASP A 73 11.10 11.51 -2.57
C ASP A 73 9.57 11.53 -2.72
N PHE A 74 8.90 10.72 -1.90
CA PHE A 74 7.44 10.68 -1.79
C PHE A 74 6.86 11.88 -1.04
N SER A 75 7.71 12.68 -0.40
CA SER A 75 7.29 13.87 0.35
C SER A 75 7.28 15.15 -0.49
N LEU A 76 8.00 15.15 -1.61
CA LEU A 76 8.06 16.27 -2.55
C LEU A 76 7.24 16.05 -3.83
N LEU A 77 7.16 14.79 -4.29
CA LEU A 77 6.45 14.45 -5.52
C LEU A 77 5.00 14.05 -5.25
N PRO A 78 4.07 14.29 -6.19
CA PRO A 78 2.77 13.64 -6.19
C PRO A 78 2.94 12.11 -6.12
N PHE A 79 2.05 11.44 -5.39
CA PHE A 79 2.16 9.99 -5.16
C PHE A 79 2.32 9.19 -6.46
N ASP A 80 1.52 9.49 -7.49
CA ASP A 80 1.57 8.76 -8.76
C ASP A 80 2.93 8.91 -9.47
N GLU A 81 3.56 10.09 -9.41
CA GLU A 81 4.90 10.31 -9.96
C GLU A 81 5.96 9.54 -9.17
N ALA A 82 5.95 9.66 -7.84
CA ALA A 82 6.88 8.95 -6.97
C ALA A 82 6.73 7.42 -7.13
N PHE A 83 5.50 6.94 -7.25
CA PHE A 83 5.19 5.53 -7.44
C PHE A 83 5.68 5.00 -8.79
N ASN A 84 5.51 5.78 -9.87
CA ASN A 84 6.06 5.41 -11.18
C ASN A 84 7.60 5.36 -11.18
N LEU A 85 8.26 6.28 -10.47
CA LEU A 85 9.71 6.24 -10.27
C LEU A 85 10.14 5.00 -9.48
N LEU A 86 9.38 4.63 -8.45
CA LEU A 86 9.61 3.41 -7.66
C LEU A 86 9.50 2.15 -8.51
N LEU A 87 8.44 2.04 -9.32
CA LEU A 87 8.27 0.90 -10.24
C LEU A 87 9.46 0.78 -11.20
N ARG A 88 9.90 1.90 -11.76
CA ARG A 88 11.07 1.93 -12.65
C ARG A 88 12.34 1.47 -11.95
N GLU A 89 12.55 1.86 -10.70
CA GLU A 89 13.71 1.43 -9.92
C GLU A 89 13.68 -0.06 -9.62
N ILE A 90 12.52 -0.59 -9.21
CA ILE A 90 12.33 -2.04 -8.98
C ILE A 90 12.59 -2.84 -10.26
N GLU A 91 12.11 -2.34 -11.40
CA GLU A 91 12.37 -2.93 -12.72
C GLU A 91 13.85 -2.92 -13.09
N ALA A 92 14.56 -1.82 -12.83
CA ALA A 92 16.00 -1.73 -13.06
C ALA A 92 16.78 -2.76 -12.21
N VAL A 93 16.35 -2.96 -10.95
CA VAL A 93 16.89 -4.00 -10.07
C VAL A 93 16.61 -5.41 -10.63
N ARG A 94 15.45 -5.63 -11.24
CA ARG A 94 15.10 -6.94 -11.84
C ARG A 94 16.02 -7.29 -12.99
N ILE A 95 16.31 -6.31 -13.84
CA ILE A 95 17.20 -6.47 -14.98
C ILE A 95 18.65 -6.70 -14.51
N SER A 96 19.13 -5.95 -13.50
CA SER A 96 20.53 -6.05 -13.03
C SER A 96 20.85 -7.38 -12.34
N LEU A 97 19.86 -8.05 -11.76
CA LEU A 97 19.99 -9.37 -11.13
C LEU A 97 19.96 -10.54 -12.13
N GLY A 98 19.98 -10.27 -13.43
CA GLY A 98 20.13 -11.29 -14.48
C GLY A 98 18.82 -11.91 -14.97
N ALA A 99 17.67 -11.24 -14.76
CA ALA A 99 16.44 -11.63 -15.43
C ALA A 99 16.54 -11.30 -16.94
N ASP A 100 16.44 -12.34 -17.76
CA ASP A 100 16.53 -12.30 -19.22
C ASP A 100 15.56 -11.24 -19.80
N PRO A 101 16.02 -10.24 -20.58
CA PRO A 101 15.16 -9.18 -21.14
C PRO A 101 14.08 -9.69 -22.11
N ASN A 102 14.13 -10.98 -22.47
CA ASN A 102 13.17 -11.64 -23.35
C ASN A 102 12.04 -12.40 -22.64
N VAL A 103 11.95 -12.38 -21.30
CA VAL A 103 10.72 -12.78 -20.60
C VAL A 103 9.76 -11.58 -20.57
N ARG A 104 9.29 -11.18 -21.76
CA ARG A 104 8.00 -10.51 -21.88
C ARG A 104 6.94 -11.58 -21.68
N ASN A 105 6.38 -11.64 -20.47
CA ASN A 105 5.05 -12.14 -20.09
C ASN A 105 5.05 -12.24 -18.55
N ILE A 106 4.62 -11.20 -17.83
CA ILE A 106 3.20 -10.92 -17.61
C ILE A 106 2.88 -9.51 -18.13
N ALA A 107 2.67 -9.40 -19.45
CA ALA A 107 1.68 -8.47 -19.93
C ALA A 107 0.32 -9.09 -19.57
N MET A 108 -0.46 -8.40 -18.74
CA MET A 108 -1.92 -8.56 -18.86
C MET A 108 -2.28 -8.27 -20.33
N PRO A 109 -3.15 -9.06 -20.97
CA PRO A 109 -3.51 -8.82 -22.36
C PRO A 109 -4.28 -7.50 -22.46
N VAL A 110 -3.61 -6.44 -22.89
CA VAL A 110 -4.27 -5.24 -23.44
C VAL A 110 -4.77 -5.64 -24.83
N ASN A 111 -5.98 -6.18 -24.89
CA ASN A 111 -6.67 -6.35 -26.15
C ASN A 111 -7.27 -5.00 -26.56
N ASN A 112 -6.49 -4.20 -27.29
CA ASN A 112 -7.03 -3.13 -28.11
C ASN A 112 -7.71 -3.76 -29.34
N GLN A 113 -8.92 -4.28 -29.13
CA GLN A 113 -9.91 -4.35 -30.20
C GLN A 113 -11.11 -3.52 -29.78
N VAL A 114 -11.30 -2.43 -30.52
CA VAL A 114 -12.55 -1.69 -30.56
C VAL A 114 -13.65 -2.68 -30.94
N ILE A 115 -14.41 -3.14 -29.95
CA ILE A 115 -15.71 -3.77 -30.16
C ILE A 115 -16.70 -3.00 -29.30
N THR A 116 -17.50 -2.20 -30.00
CA THR A 116 -18.80 -1.71 -29.56
C THR A 116 -19.68 -2.89 -29.14
N THR A 117 -19.81 -3.14 -27.85
CA THR A 117 -20.98 -3.86 -27.32
C THR A 117 -21.29 -3.34 -25.92
N MET A 118 -22.39 -2.58 -25.82
CA MET A 118 -23.04 -2.25 -24.56
C MET A 118 -23.59 -3.52 -23.91
N ASN A 119 -22.85 -4.16 -23.01
CA ASN A 119 -23.39 -5.23 -22.17
C ASN A 119 -23.03 -4.98 -20.70
N ASN A 120 -23.97 -4.37 -19.98
CA ASN A 120 -24.07 -4.36 -18.52
C ASN A 120 -24.07 -5.81 -17.97
N SER A 121 -23.05 -6.20 -17.20
CA SER A 121 -23.19 -7.05 -16.00
C SER A 121 -21.83 -7.38 -15.34
N LEU A 122 -21.48 -6.59 -14.32
CA LEU A 122 -21.17 -7.04 -12.94
C LEU A 122 -20.36 -8.34 -12.77
N PHE A 123 -19.04 -8.29 -13.01
CA PHE A 123 -18.10 -9.17 -12.31
C PHE A 123 -17.24 -8.31 -11.37
N HIS A 124 -17.80 -7.95 -10.21
CA HIS A 124 -16.94 -7.48 -9.12
C HIS A 124 -16.11 -8.68 -8.66
N SER A 125 -14.78 -8.56 -8.60
CA SER A 125 -13.97 -9.57 -7.94
C SER A 125 -14.51 -9.74 -6.51
N GLN A 126 -14.83 -10.98 -6.12
CA GLN A 126 -15.23 -11.32 -4.75
C GLN A 126 -14.08 -10.98 -3.77
N ASN A 127 -12.84 -10.92 -4.29
CA ASN A 127 -11.67 -10.56 -3.52
C ASN A 127 -11.48 -9.04 -3.50
N VAL A 128 -11.84 -8.44 -2.36
CA VAL A 128 -11.73 -7.00 -2.12
C VAL A 128 -10.30 -6.48 -2.35
N HIS A 129 -9.25 -7.31 -2.18
CA HIS A 129 -7.87 -6.87 -2.38
C HIS A 129 -7.52 -6.54 -3.84
N GLU A 130 -8.28 -7.07 -4.81
CA GLU A 130 -8.06 -6.85 -6.24
C GLU A 130 -8.85 -5.65 -6.78
N TRP A 131 -9.64 -4.99 -5.93
CA TRP A 131 -10.46 -3.86 -6.33
C TRP A 131 -9.60 -2.67 -6.77
N SER A 132 -9.91 -2.16 -7.96
CA SER A 132 -9.40 -0.90 -8.47
C SER A 132 -10.04 0.28 -7.72
N ALA A 133 -9.54 1.48 -7.97
CA ALA A 133 -10.15 2.70 -7.44
C ALA A 133 -11.60 2.90 -7.91
N TYR A 134 -11.91 2.43 -9.12
CA TYR A 134 -13.27 2.45 -9.64
C TYR A 134 -14.19 1.50 -8.85
N ASP A 135 -13.74 0.28 -8.53
CA ASP A 135 -14.55 -0.68 -7.77
C ASP A 135 -14.83 -0.19 -6.35
N VAL A 136 -13.88 0.53 -5.74
CA VAL A 136 -14.08 1.19 -4.43
C VAL A 136 -15.13 2.29 -4.53
N ILE A 137 -15.09 3.13 -5.57
CA ILE A 137 -16.10 4.17 -5.82
C ILE A 137 -17.49 3.54 -6.05
N GLU A 138 -17.58 2.49 -6.87
CA GLU A 138 -18.83 1.76 -7.10
C GLU A 138 -19.37 1.13 -5.81
N TRP A 139 -18.51 0.61 -4.95
CA TRP A 139 -18.90 0.13 -3.62
C TRP A 139 -19.41 1.26 -2.73
N LEU A 140 -18.74 2.41 -2.69
CA LEU A 140 -19.21 3.59 -1.95
C LEU A 140 -20.61 4.00 -2.42
N ASN A 141 -20.84 4.05 -3.73
CA ASN A 141 -22.16 4.34 -4.30
C ASN A 141 -23.21 3.32 -3.88
N ARG A 142 -22.89 2.02 -3.92
CA ARG A 142 -23.80 0.94 -3.51
C ARG A 142 -24.20 1.06 -2.04
N GLU A 143 -23.26 1.39 -1.17
CA GLU A 143 -23.48 1.58 0.27
C GLU A 143 -24.04 2.97 0.62
N LYS A 144 -24.27 3.83 -0.39
CA LYS A 144 -24.75 5.23 -0.25
C LYS A 144 -23.79 6.11 0.56
N LEU A 145 -22.49 5.88 0.36
CA LEU A 145 -21.37 6.56 1.02
C LEU A 145 -20.67 7.57 0.08
N GLU A 146 -21.43 8.19 -0.81
CA GLU A 146 -20.97 9.14 -1.84
C GLU A 146 -20.12 10.29 -1.28
N MET A 147 -20.38 10.68 -0.03
CA MET A 147 -19.63 11.75 0.64
C MET A 147 -18.15 11.44 0.83
N PHE A 148 -17.75 10.17 0.80
CA PHE A 148 -16.36 9.75 0.92
C PHE A 148 -15.65 9.63 -0.43
N GLU A 149 -16.36 9.72 -1.56
CA GLU A 149 -15.77 9.49 -2.90
C GLU A 149 -14.57 10.39 -3.17
N ASN A 150 -14.68 11.67 -2.84
CA ASN A 150 -13.59 12.62 -3.12
C ASN A 150 -12.34 12.31 -2.26
N ALA A 151 -12.55 11.91 -1.00
CA ALA A 151 -11.46 11.57 -0.09
C ALA A 151 -10.83 10.21 -0.43
N LEU A 152 -11.62 9.28 -0.96
CA LEU A 152 -11.23 7.91 -1.29
C LEU A 152 -11.03 7.67 -2.79
N ARG A 153 -10.97 8.73 -3.61
CA ARG A 153 -10.95 8.65 -5.07
C ARG A 153 -9.83 7.78 -5.64
N ASN A 154 -8.70 7.75 -4.93
CA ASN A 154 -7.51 7.00 -5.32
C ASN A 154 -7.32 5.72 -4.49
N PHE A 155 -8.28 5.38 -3.61
CA PHE A 155 -8.18 4.18 -2.79
C PHE A 155 -8.48 2.96 -3.63
N THR A 156 -7.56 2.01 -3.63
CA THR A 156 -7.79 0.64 -4.08
C THR A 156 -8.25 -0.23 -2.92
N GLY A 157 -8.72 -1.43 -3.23
CA GLY A 157 -9.09 -2.42 -2.21
C GLY A 157 -7.97 -2.75 -1.23
N ALA A 158 -6.71 -2.78 -1.68
CA ALA A 158 -5.54 -2.97 -0.83
C ALA A 158 -5.36 -1.82 0.18
N THR A 159 -5.52 -0.56 -0.25
CA THR A 159 -5.45 0.59 0.66
C THR A 159 -6.65 0.65 1.61
N LEU A 160 -7.83 0.22 1.15
CA LEU A 160 -9.02 0.10 1.98
C LEU A 160 -8.81 -0.95 3.08
N TRP A 161 -8.17 -2.08 2.75
CA TRP A 161 -7.80 -3.11 3.72
C TRP A 161 -6.75 -2.60 4.72
N GLN A 162 -5.76 -1.82 4.28
CA GLN A 162 -4.80 -1.21 5.19
C GLN A 162 -5.47 -0.26 6.18
N LEU A 163 -6.39 0.59 5.70
CA LEU A 163 -7.21 1.44 6.55
C LEU A 163 -7.99 0.60 7.58
N TYR A 164 -8.61 -0.49 7.14
CA TYR A 164 -9.33 -1.40 8.02
C TYR A 164 -8.41 -2.10 9.04
N LYS A 165 -7.18 -2.46 8.65
CA LYS A 165 -6.18 -3.08 9.54
C LYS A 165 -5.77 -2.14 10.68
N ILE A 166 -5.63 -0.83 10.41
CA ILE A 166 -5.27 0.17 11.43
C ILE A 166 -6.27 0.14 12.59
N LYS A 167 -7.54 -0.20 12.36
CA LYS A 167 -8.54 -0.36 13.43
C LYS A 167 -8.11 -1.35 14.52
N PHE A 168 -7.45 -2.44 14.15
CA PHE A 168 -6.98 -3.46 15.08
C PHE A 168 -5.64 -3.10 15.72
N ASP A 169 -4.80 -2.35 15.01
CA ASP A 169 -3.48 -1.93 15.48
C ASP A 169 -3.55 -0.70 16.41
N SER A 170 -4.39 0.29 16.08
CA SER A 170 -4.60 1.53 16.85
C SER A 170 -5.98 2.12 16.58
N ALA A 171 -6.89 1.98 17.55
CA ALA A 171 -8.23 2.58 17.46
C ALA A 171 -8.15 4.12 17.34
N THR A 172 -7.25 4.77 18.08
CA THR A 172 -7.13 6.24 18.10
C THR A 172 -6.70 6.79 16.75
N ASP A 173 -5.71 6.16 16.10
CA ASP A 173 -5.24 6.63 14.79
C ASP A 173 -6.25 6.29 13.70
N PHE A 174 -6.92 5.14 13.81
CA PHE A 174 -8.03 4.79 12.93
C PHE A 174 -9.12 5.86 12.94
N TYR A 175 -9.66 6.21 14.11
CA TYR A 175 -10.72 7.22 14.19
C TYR A 175 -10.26 8.60 13.75
N ARG A 176 -9.00 8.97 14.01
CA ARG A 176 -8.42 10.24 13.53
C ARG A 176 -8.38 10.30 12.01
N ILE A 177 -7.99 9.20 11.35
CA ILE A 177 -7.99 9.11 9.88
C ILE A 177 -9.43 9.18 9.36
N ILE A 178 -10.36 8.41 9.92
CA ILE A 178 -11.77 8.45 9.49
C ILE A 178 -12.36 9.86 9.64
N GLU A 179 -12.03 10.57 10.72
CA GLU A 179 -12.45 11.97 10.90
C GLU A 179 -11.83 12.90 9.85
N SER A 180 -10.58 12.68 9.42
CA SER A 180 -9.95 13.53 8.41
C SER A 180 -10.50 13.32 7.00
N LEU A 181 -11.17 12.19 6.73
CA LEU A 181 -11.78 11.90 5.42
C LEU A 181 -12.98 12.80 5.09
N LEU A 182 -13.69 13.32 6.11
CA LEU A 182 -14.84 14.20 5.90
C LEU A 182 -14.52 15.64 6.31
N PRO A 183 -14.91 16.66 5.52
CA PRO A 183 -14.77 18.07 5.89
C PRO A 183 -15.38 18.37 7.26
N SER A 184 -14.71 19.17 8.08
CA SER A 184 -15.17 19.51 9.44
C SER A 184 -16.52 20.22 9.48
N THR A 185 -16.91 20.86 8.39
CA THR A 185 -18.19 21.58 8.22
C THR A 185 -19.37 20.67 7.88
N MET A 186 -19.13 19.38 7.62
CA MET A 186 -20.18 18.47 7.21
C MET A 186 -21.12 18.12 8.39
N PRO A 187 -22.44 18.23 8.23
CA PRO A 187 -23.39 17.79 9.25
C PRO A 187 -23.38 16.27 9.37
N LEU A 188 -23.72 15.75 10.55
CA LEU A 188 -23.87 14.30 10.80
C LEU A 188 -22.60 13.46 10.52
N ARG A 189 -21.39 14.03 10.60
CA ARG A 189 -20.11 13.30 10.41
C ARG A 189 -20.01 12.02 11.22
N VAL A 190 -20.44 12.04 12.48
CA VAL A 190 -20.43 10.86 13.34
C VAL A 190 -21.29 9.75 12.75
N PHE A 191 -22.47 10.07 12.23
CA PHE A 191 -23.35 9.10 11.57
C PHE A 191 -22.66 8.50 10.33
N TYR A 192 -22.16 9.34 9.42
CA TYR A 192 -21.48 8.87 8.20
C TYR A 192 -20.23 8.04 8.50
N ASN A 193 -19.43 8.44 9.49
CA ASN A 193 -18.26 7.69 9.92
C ASN A 193 -18.65 6.30 10.46
N LEU A 194 -19.70 6.22 11.28
CA LEU A 194 -20.18 4.94 11.81
C LEU A 194 -20.77 4.06 10.70
N THR A 195 -21.51 4.63 9.74
CA THR A 195 -22.02 3.91 8.58
C THR A 195 -20.88 3.38 7.71
N PHE A 196 -19.85 4.20 7.45
CA PHE A 196 -18.66 3.79 6.72
C PHE A 196 -17.90 2.67 7.43
N ILE A 197 -17.72 2.76 8.76
CA ILE A 197 -17.08 1.70 9.55
C ILE A 197 -17.88 0.40 9.49
N SER A 198 -19.20 0.46 9.60
CA SER A 198 -20.08 -0.71 9.49
C SER A 198 -20.03 -1.33 8.09
N ALA A 199 -19.95 -0.51 7.04
CA ALA A 199 -19.79 -0.96 5.67
C ALA A 199 -18.43 -1.65 5.45
N LEU A 200 -17.34 -1.10 6.02
CA LEU A 200 -16.02 -1.73 6.00
C LEU A 200 -16.01 -3.08 6.72
N GLU A 201 -16.65 -3.17 7.89
CA GLU A 201 -16.80 -4.44 8.60
C GLU A 201 -17.55 -5.47 7.77
N THR A 202 -18.66 -5.08 7.15
CA THR A 202 -19.45 -5.97 6.30
C THR A 202 -18.62 -6.47 5.12
N LEU A 203 -17.90 -5.56 4.45
CA LEU A 203 -17.06 -5.83 3.30
C LEU A 203 -15.96 -6.87 3.60
N PHE A 204 -15.23 -6.69 4.70
CA PHE A 204 -14.14 -7.59 5.07
C PHE A 204 -14.60 -8.84 5.84
N SER A 205 -15.75 -8.80 6.51
CA SER A 205 -16.36 -9.99 7.14
C SER A 205 -16.87 -11.02 6.12
N SER A 206 -17.31 -10.57 4.92
CA SER A 206 -17.65 -11.48 3.82
C SER A 206 -16.42 -12.14 3.16
N SER A 207 -15.24 -11.52 3.25
CA SER A 207 -14.01 -12.01 2.62
C SER A 207 -13.27 -13.09 3.44
N THR A 208 -13.55 -13.19 4.74
CA THR A 208 -12.94 -14.19 5.65
C THR A 208 -13.63 -15.56 5.61
N GLN A 209 -14.79 -15.69 4.97
CA GLN A 209 -15.45 -17.00 4.80
C GLN A 209 -14.87 -17.86 3.66
N THR A 210 -14.06 -17.30 2.75
CA THR A 210 -13.53 -18.03 1.58
C THR A 210 -12.10 -18.58 1.75
N MET A 211 -11.44 -18.37 2.89
CA MET A 211 -10.09 -18.94 3.17
C MET A 211 -10.10 -20.21 4.04
N HIS A 212 -11.27 -20.74 4.38
CA HIS A 212 -11.42 -22.08 4.97
C HIS A 212 -12.25 -22.99 4.05
N ARG A 213 -11.69 -23.36 2.90
CA ARG A 213 -12.04 -24.61 2.23
C ARG A 213 -10.91 -25.11 1.34
#